data_AF-A0A957PJ02-F1
#
_entry.id   AF-A0A957PJ02-F1
#
_cell.length_a   1.000
_cell.length_b   1.000
_cell.length_c   1.000
_cell.angle_alpha   90.00
_cell.angle_beta   90.00
_cell.angle_gamma   90.00
#
_symmetry.space_group_name_H-M   'P 1'
#
loop_
_entity.id
_entity.type
_entity.pdbx_description
1 polymer ?
#
loop_
_entity_poly.entity_id
_entity_poly.type
_entity_poly.pdbx_seq_one_letter_code
_entity_poly.pdbx_strand_id
1 'polypeptide(L)'
;MVNNQLTSRSQLSQESLHSRVKAIDATYYNITNVDGWPIAGLLVLLDSGGHAVRAELQFADGIDEQQQDIALRQGKSLLQRRYARAMANTSTLELRVLETYQYKESLHIQLPISITDTSESYFNWLRGIRWPYWAAGVALLFALIVGIITLPTLLRGTGTSGVVEVTPAVGQSEQAVEGQAATTDQSAAVLPAVQSEIHVDPFVAQTNNLAASTNANPNLAVGMRVRIRPTYALSLRSEPGATAGRELGHMKDGEEALIIGGPYWLEGNSDTIVWWYVQLDNGVEAWAAANTSELTLLEPVQ
;
A
#
# COMPACT_ATOMS: atom_id res chain seq x y z
N MET A 1 72.52 32.92 -21.37
CA MET A 1 71.82 31.64 -21.15
C MET A 1 71.05 31.72 -19.84
N VAL A 2 69.86 32.33 -19.83
CA VAL A 2 68.87 32.24 -18.74
C VAL A 2 67.50 32.53 -19.37
N ASN A 3 66.48 31.73 -19.02
CA ASN A 3 65.02 31.90 -19.20
C ASN A 3 64.35 30.74 -19.97
N ASN A 4 63.81 29.76 -19.23
CA ASN A 4 62.63 28.95 -19.62
C ASN A 4 62.21 27.95 -18.51
N GLN A 5 61.93 28.43 -17.29
CA GLN A 5 61.52 27.55 -16.16
C GLN A 5 60.24 28.01 -15.43
N LEU A 6 59.50 29.02 -15.91
CA LEU A 6 58.36 29.58 -15.17
C LEU A 6 56.96 29.12 -15.64
N THR A 7 56.83 28.33 -16.70
CA THR A 7 55.51 28.01 -17.29
C THR A 7 54.86 26.70 -16.79
N SER A 8 55.56 25.86 -16.02
CA SER A 8 55.06 24.52 -15.68
C SER A 8 54.30 24.41 -14.34
N ARG A 9 54.23 25.46 -13.52
CA ARG A 9 53.53 25.41 -12.22
C ARG A 9 52.04 25.75 -12.29
N SER A 10 51.58 26.47 -13.30
CA SER A 10 50.17 26.88 -13.43
C SER A 10 49.26 25.80 -14.02
N GLN A 11 49.79 24.85 -14.80
CA GLN A 11 48.98 23.78 -15.41
C GLN A 11 48.64 22.62 -14.46
N LEU A 12 49.53 22.26 -13.54
CA LEU A 12 49.28 21.18 -12.57
C LEU A 12 48.20 21.52 -11.52
N SER A 13 47.83 22.79 -11.37
CA SER A 13 46.80 23.20 -10.40
C SER A 13 45.37 23.09 -10.94
N GLN A 14 45.14 23.16 -12.26
CA GLN A 14 43.79 23.12 -12.83
C GLN A 14 43.19 21.71 -12.93
N GLU A 15 44.00 20.68 -13.16
CA GLU A 15 43.53 19.28 -13.19
C GLU A 15 43.00 18.80 -11.83
N SER A 16 43.59 19.30 -10.73
CA SER A 16 43.18 18.92 -9.37
C SER A 16 41.85 19.55 -8.88
N LEU A 17 41.34 20.56 -9.59
CA LEU A 17 40.08 21.22 -9.23
C LEU A 17 38.87 20.52 -9.88
N HIS A 18 39.05 19.98 -11.08
CA HIS A 18 37.99 19.30 -11.81
C HIS A 18 37.70 17.91 -11.24
N SER A 19 38.69 17.25 -10.62
CA SER A 19 38.50 15.96 -9.95
C SER A 19 37.66 16.03 -8.67
N ARG A 20 37.34 17.23 -8.17
CA ARG A 20 36.52 17.42 -6.96
C ARG A 20 35.03 17.64 -7.25
N VAL A 21 34.64 17.86 -8.51
CA VAL A 21 33.23 18.01 -8.86
C VAL A 21 32.64 16.63 -9.06
N LYS A 22 31.93 16.13 -8.05
CA LYS A 22 31.18 14.88 -8.16
C LYS A 22 29.77 15.21 -8.63
N ALA A 23 29.32 14.58 -9.71
CA ALA A 23 27.92 14.61 -10.10
C ALA A 23 27.08 14.02 -8.95
N ILE A 24 25.95 14.68 -8.66
CA ILE A 24 24.99 14.26 -7.65
C ILE A 24 23.71 13.91 -8.40
N ASP A 25 23.20 12.70 -8.19
CA ASP A 25 21.94 12.27 -8.78
C ASP A 25 20.79 13.02 -8.09
N ALA A 26 19.74 13.33 -8.85
CA ALA A 26 18.58 14.03 -8.31
C ALA A 26 17.28 13.50 -8.89
N THR A 27 16.23 13.49 -8.07
CA THR A 27 14.86 13.20 -8.50
C THR A 27 13.99 14.43 -8.30
N TYR A 28 13.26 14.82 -9.33
CA TYR A 28 12.35 15.95 -9.30
C TYR A 28 10.89 15.48 -9.27
N TYR A 29 10.10 16.05 -8.37
CA TYR A 29 8.67 15.82 -8.26
C TYR A 29 7.91 17.14 -8.45
N ASN A 30 6.84 17.08 -9.24
CA ASN A 30 5.90 18.17 -9.39
C ASN A 30 4.73 17.96 -8.43
N ILE A 31 4.52 18.88 -7.50
CA ILE A 31 3.43 18.85 -6.53
C ILE A 31 2.31 19.74 -7.07
N THR A 32 1.12 19.16 -7.24
CA THR A 32 -0.03 19.82 -7.84
C THR A 32 -1.20 19.95 -6.86
N ASN A 33 -2.03 20.97 -7.06
CA ASN A 33 -3.31 21.08 -6.36
C ASN A 33 -4.36 20.11 -6.93
N VAL A 34 -5.59 20.20 -6.41
CA VAL A 34 -6.74 19.36 -6.84
C VAL A 34 -7.12 19.55 -8.31
N ASP A 35 -6.81 20.71 -8.88
CA ASP A 35 -7.08 21.05 -10.28
C ASP A 35 -5.92 20.63 -11.21
N GLY A 36 -4.85 20.04 -10.67
CA GLY A 36 -3.67 19.62 -11.42
C GLY A 36 -2.66 20.74 -11.71
N TRP A 37 -2.85 21.94 -11.17
CA TRP A 37 -1.90 23.05 -11.32
C TRP A 37 -0.70 22.86 -10.39
N PRO A 38 0.54 23.09 -10.87
CA PRO A 38 1.74 22.98 -10.06
C PRO A 38 1.78 24.07 -8.99
N ILE A 39 1.87 23.66 -7.73
CA ILE A 39 1.97 24.56 -6.57
C ILE A 39 3.36 24.50 -5.92
N ALA A 40 4.12 23.42 -6.13
CA ALA A 40 5.51 23.34 -5.71
C ALA A 40 6.33 22.32 -6.52
N GLY A 41 7.64 22.52 -6.59
CA GLY A 41 8.61 21.53 -7.05
C GLY A 41 9.40 20.96 -5.87
N LEU A 42 9.53 19.63 -5.79
CA LEU A 42 10.36 18.96 -4.79
C LEU A 42 11.55 18.30 -5.47
N LEU A 43 12.75 18.77 -5.15
CA LEU A 43 14.02 18.21 -5.63
C LEU A 43 14.67 17.39 -4.52
N VAL A 44 14.96 16.11 -4.79
CA VAL A 44 15.62 15.21 -3.85
C VAL A 44 17.00 14.85 -4.39
N LEU A 45 18.05 15.24 -3.66
CA LEU A 45 19.44 14.93 -3.97
C LEU A 45 19.81 13.57 -3.36
N LEU A 46 20.43 12.72 -4.18
CA LEU A 46 20.78 11.34 -3.82
C LEU A 46 22.30 11.16 -3.76
N ASP A 47 22.76 10.29 -2.86
CA ASP A 47 24.13 9.80 -2.88
C ASP A 47 24.36 8.76 -3.99
N SER A 48 25.59 8.28 -4.14
CA SER A 48 25.92 7.23 -5.12
C SER A 48 25.31 5.85 -4.81
N GLY A 49 24.69 5.68 -3.63
CA GLY A 49 23.90 4.51 -3.26
C GLY A 49 22.41 4.67 -3.52
N GLY A 50 21.97 5.84 -4.03
CA GLY A 50 20.57 6.18 -4.24
C GLY A 50 19.83 6.61 -2.97
N HIS A 51 20.53 6.86 -1.86
CA HIS A 51 19.91 7.35 -0.62
C HIS A 51 19.73 8.86 -0.69
N ALA A 52 18.59 9.37 -0.20
CA ALA A 52 18.37 10.81 -0.16
C ALA A 52 19.22 11.48 0.92
N VAL A 53 19.98 12.49 0.50
CA VAL A 53 20.89 13.27 1.36
C VAL A 53 20.28 14.62 1.72
N ARG A 54 19.50 15.19 0.79
CA ARG A 54 18.88 16.50 0.95
C ARG A 54 17.63 16.59 0.09
N ALA A 55 16.62 17.27 0.61
CA ALA A 55 15.44 17.64 -0.17
C ALA A 55 15.27 19.16 -0.19
N GLU A 56 14.80 19.69 -1.30
CA GLU A 56 14.48 21.10 -1.49
C GLU A 56 13.06 21.22 -2.01
N LEU A 57 12.20 21.95 -1.30
CA LEU A 57 10.84 22.26 -1.72
C LEU A 57 10.82 23.73 -2.18
N GLN A 58 10.42 23.95 -3.42
CA GLN A 58 10.31 25.26 -4.05
C GLN A 58 8.84 25.54 -4.34
N PHE A 59 8.30 26.60 -3.77
CA PHE A 59 6.91 27.00 -4.02
C PHE A 59 6.76 27.73 -5.36
N ALA A 60 5.61 27.56 -6.00
CA ALA A 60 5.25 28.38 -7.15
C ALA A 60 4.96 29.83 -6.71
N ASP A 61 5.19 30.79 -7.59
CA ASP A 61 4.96 32.20 -7.28
C ASP A 61 3.46 32.48 -7.09
N GLY A 62 3.12 33.24 -6.04
CA GLY A 62 1.76 33.71 -5.80
C GLY A 62 0.79 32.68 -5.21
N ILE A 63 1.29 31.56 -4.68
CA ILE A 63 0.47 30.62 -3.93
C ILE A 63 0.12 31.18 -2.54
N ASP A 64 -1.06 30.83 -2.04
CA ASP A 64 -1.48 31.19 -0.68
C ASP A 64 -0.90 30.24 0.40
N GLU A 65 -1.02 30.62 1.67
CA GLU A 65 -0.53 29.86 2.82
C GLU A 65 -1.18 28.47 2.91
N GLN A 66 -2.45 28.33 2.53
CA GLN A 66 -3.14 27.05 2.53
C GLN A 66 -2.53 26.09 1.50
N GLN A 67 -2.17 26.59 0.31
CA GLN A 67 -1.49 25.82 -0.74
C GLN A 67 -0.06 25.47 -0.34
N GLN A 68 0.65 26.37 0.36
CA GLN A 68 1.96 26.07 0.93
C GLN A 68 1.89 24.89 1.91
N ASP A 69 0.91 24.90 2.83
CA ASP A 69 0.68 23.83 3.80
C ASP A 69 0.34 22.49 3.14
N ILE A 70 -0.47 22.54 2.07
CA ILE A 70 -0.79 21.34 1.28
C ILE A 70 0.49 20.79 0.62
N ALA A 71 1.26 21.65 -0.05
CA ALA A 71 2.49 21.25 -0.71
C ALA A 71 3.54 20.70 0.27
N LEU A 72 3.67 21.31 1.45
CA LEU A 72 4.57 20.86 2.50
C LEU A 72 4.16 19.48 3.03
N ARG A 73 2.87 19.26 3.30
CA ARG A 73 2.35 17.95 3.75
C ARG A 73 2.55 16.87 2.69
N GLN A 74 2.25 17.17 1.42
CA GLN A 74 2.46 16.24 0.32
C GLN A 74 3.94 15.92 0.13
N GLY A 75 4.82 16.93 0.15
CA GLY A 75 6.27 16.76 0.06
C GLY A 75 6.82 15.88 1.18
N LYS A 76 6.39 16.13 2.43
CA LYS A 76 6.77 15.30 3.59
C LYS A 76 6.30 13.86 3.46
N SER A 77 5.04 13.63 3.08
CA SER A 77 4.49 12.28 2.88
C SER A 77 5.24 11.51 1.78
N LEU A 78 5.59 12.19 0.68
CA LEU A 78 6.37 11.61 -0.40
C LEU A 78 7.76 11.19 0.07
N LEU A 79 8.47 12.06 0.79
CA LEU A 79 9.79 11.76 1.35
C LEU A 79 9.75 10.58 2.31
N GLN A 80 8.75 10.53 3.20
CA GLN A 80 8.54 9.41 4.12
C GLN A 80 8.28 8.11 3.36
N ARG A 81 7.37 8.10 2.38
CA ARG A 81 6.99 6.86 1.67
C ARG A 81 8.12 6.30 0.81
N ARG A 82 8.85 7.16 0.09
CA ARG A 82 9.85 6.75 -0.90
C ARG A 82 11.24 6.57 -0.33
N TYR A 83 11.63 7.40 0.63
CA TYR A 83 13.02 7.49 1.06
C TYR A 83 13.25 7.12 2.53
N ALA A 84 12.21 6.86 3.34
CA ALA A 84 12.42 6.42 4.74
C ALA A 84 13.23 5.12 4.85
N ARG A 85 13.08 4.19 3.91
CA ARG A 85 13.79 2.90 3.92
C ARG A 85 15.30 3.04 3.68
N ALA A 86 15.71 4.03 2.90
CA ALA A 86 17.10 4.34 2.63
C ALA A 86 17.83 4.96 3.84
N MET A 87 17.07 5.43 4.84
CA MET A 87 17.58 6.23 5.95
C MET A 87 17.60 5.50 7.29
N ALA A 88 17.39 4.19 7.31
CA ALA A 88 17.47 3.39 8.54
C ALA A 88 18.80 3.57 9.32
N ASN A 89 19.86 4.02 8.64
CA ASN A 89 21.20 4.24 9.22
C ASN A 89 21.64 5.72 9.30
N THR A 90 20.83 6.69 8.82
CA THR A 90 21.18 8.13 8.88
C THR A 90 20.04 8.92 9.53
N SER A 91 20.39 9.69 10.56
CA SER A 91 19.44 10.11 11.59
C SER A 91 18.45 11.21 11.21
N THR A 92 18.61 11.92 10.10
CA THR A 92 17.70 13.02 9.70
C THR A 92 17.88 13.40 8.22
N LEU A 93 16.77 13.59 7.48
CA LEU A 93 16.80 14.26 6.18
C LEU A 93 16.55 15.76 6.36
N GLU A 94 17.46 16.58 5.87
CA GLU A 94 17.26 18.03 5.84
C GLU A 94 16.33 18.39 4.67
N LEU A 95 15.12 18.89 4.97
CA LEU A 95 14.25 19.52 3.98
C LEU A 95 14.46 21.03 4.05
N ARG A 96 14.95 21.62 2.97
CA ARG A 96 15.00 23.08 2.84
C ARG A 96 13.80 23.57 2.09
N VAL A 97 13.06 24.48 2.71
CA VAL A 97 11.96 25.16 2.07
C VAL A 97 12.54 26.45 1.49
N LEU A 98 12.45 26.58 0.17
CA LEU A 98 12.94 27.71 -0.58
C LEU A 98 11.74 28.52 -1.06
N GLU A 99 11.53 29.67 -0.43
CA GLU A 99 10.62 30.68 -0.95
C GLU A 99 11.36 31.56 -1.96
N THR A 100 10.73 31.84 -3.09
CA THR A 100 11.36 32.49 -4.25
C THR A 100 11.86 33.90 -3.97
N TYR A 101 11.49 34.54 -2.85
CA TYR A 101 11.84 35.94 -2.61
C TYR A 101 12.62 36.29 -1.35
N GLN A 102 12.31 35.80 -0.15
CA GLN A 102 13.10 36.15 1.05
C GLN A 102 12.94 35.03 2.08
N TYR A 103 14.01 34.77 2.85
CA TYR A 103 14.12 33.74 3.90
C TYR A 103 14.40 32.30 3.44
N LYS A 104 15.52 31.77 3.95
CA LYS A 104 15.86 30.34 3.92
C LYS A 104 15.37 29.73 5.23
N GLU A 105 14.25 29.03 5.20
CA GLU A 105 13.88 28.17 6.33
C GLU A 105 14.37 26.75 6.08
N SER A 106 15.23 26.27 6.96
CA SER A 106 15.67 24.87 6.98
C SER A 106 14.81 24.10 7.99
N LEU A 107 13.95 23.21 7.50
CA LEU A 107 13.12 22.36 8.33
C LEU A 107 13.77 20.98 8.45
N HIS A 108 14.19 20.62 9.66
CA HIS A 108 14.76 19.30 9.91
C HIS A 108 13.61 18.30 10.04
N ILE A 109 13.44 17.43 9.06
CA ILE A 109 12.45 16.36 9.13
C ILE A 109 13.10 15.19 9.85
N GLN A 110 12.72 15.00 11.12
CA GLN A 110 12.89 13.70 11.76
C GLN A 110 11.91 12.74 11.12
N LEU A 111 12.45 11.83 10.30
CA LEU A 111 11.69 10.72 9.79
C LEU A 111 11.53 9.73 10.94
N PRO A 112 10.32 9.23 11.21
CA PRO A 112 10.17 8.18 12.20
C PRO A 112 11.05 7.01 11.77
N ILE A 113 11.93 6.56 12.66
CA ILE A 113 12.67 5.32 12.48
C ILE A 113 11.62 4.22 12.56
N SER A 114 11.04 3.85 11.43
CA SER A 114 10.21 2.65 11.37
C SER A 114 11.15 1.48 11.58
N ILE A 115 11.17 0.97 12.81
CA ILE A 115 11.80 -0.29 13.16
C ILE A 115 10.92 -1.38 12.55
N THR A 116 11.02 -1.58 11.24
CA THR A 116 10.31 -2.66 10.57
C THR A 116 11.29 -3.77 10.25
N ASP A 117 11.14 -4.84 11.03
CA ASP A 117 11.29 -6.26 10.74
C ASP A 117 12.01 -6.69 9.45
N THR A 118 12.92 -7.63 9.64
CA THR A 118 13.86 -8.23 8.70
C THR A 118 13.20 -9.19 7.69
N SER A 119 12.25 -8.75 6.86
CA SER A 119 11.54 -9.66 5.93
C SER A 119 11.62 -9.34 4.43
N GLU A 120 12.59 -8.57 3.95
CA GLU A 120 12.69 -8.29 2.50
C GLU A 120 14.11 -8.26 1.91
N SER A 121 15.00 -9.10 2.42
CA SER A 121 16.30 -9.38 1.78
C SER A 121 16.25 -10.49 0.73
N TYR A 122 15.08 -10.88 0.23
CA TYR A 122 14.94 -12.04 -0.67
C TYR A 122 14.93 -11.73 -2.19
N PHE A 123 14.59 -10.51 -2.63
CA PHE A 123 14.33 -10.27 -4.06
C PHE A 123 15.45 -9.63 -4.88
N ASN A 124 16.46 -9.01 -4.26
CA ASN A 124 17.56 -8.37 -5.03
C ASN A 124 18.74 -9.31 -5.37
N TRP A 125 18.82 -10.50 -4.76
CA TRP A 125 19.77 -11.57 -5.13
C TRP A 125 19.46 -12.13 -6.54
N LEU A 126 18.20 -12.16 -6.96
CA LEU A 126 17.74 -12.95 -8.13
C LEU A 126 18.22 -12.43 -9.48
N ARG A 127 18.82 -11.22 -9.55
CA ARG A 127 19.44 -10.70 -10.79
C ARG A 127 20.81 -11.33 -11.11
N GLY A 128 21.39 -12.12 -10.22
CA GLY A 128 22.67 -12.82 -10.45
C GLY A 128 22.56 -14.30 -10.81
N ILE A 129 21.37 -14.91 -10.74
CA ILE A 129 21.22 -16.35 -10.97
C ILE A 129 21.11 -16.63 -12.47
N ARG A 130 22.07 -17.40 -13.00
CA ARG A 130 22.19 -17.79 -14.41
C ARG A 130 20.89 -18.46 -14.88
N TRP A 131 20.26 -17.83 -15.88
CA TRP A 131 18.95 -18.14 -16.47
C TRP A 131 18.71 -19.59 -16.97
N PRO A 132 19.68 -20.42 -17.42
CA PRO A 132 19.31 -21.65 -18.15
C PRO A 132 18.78 -22.80 -17.29
N TYR A 133 19.05 -22.83 -15.97
CA TYR A 133 18.72 -24.01 -15.16
C TYR A 133 17.26 -24.08 -14.69
N TRP A 134 16.60 -22.93 -14.47
CA TRP A 134 15.22 -22.92 -14.00
C TRP A 134 14.22 -23.21 -15.14
N ALA A 135 14.52 -22.80 -16.36
CA ALA A 135 13.69 -23.11 -17.53
C ALA A 135 13.62 -24.63 -17.80
N ALA A 136 14.72 -25.36 -17.61
CA ALA A 136 14.74 -26.82 -17.72
C ALA A 136 13.88 -27.49 -16.62
N GLY A 137 13.92 -26.96 -15.39
CA GLY A 137 13.10 -27.44 -14.28
C GLY A 137 11.61 -27.24 -14.51
N VAL A 138 11.20 -26.06 -15.00
CA VAL A 138 9.80 -25.75 -15.30
C VAL A 138 9.28 -26.61 -16.46
N ALA A 139 10.06 -26.82 -17.52
CA ALA A 139 9.66 -27.65 -18.65
C ALA A 139 9.46 -29.13 -18.27
N LEU A 140 10.34 -29.68 -17.42
CA LEU A 140 10.25 -31.06 -16.96
C LEU A 140 9.03 -31.27 -16.04
N LEU A 141 8.75 -30.30 -15.17
CA LEU A 141 7.58 -30.31 -14.31
C LEU A 141 6.27 -30.22 -15.12
N PHE A 142 6.25 -29.40 -16.17
CA PHE A 142 5.09 -29.29 -17.06
C PHE A 142 4.83 -30.60 -17.83
N ALA A 143 5.88 -31.24 -18.36
CA ALA A 143 5.76 -32.52 -19.05
C ALA A 143 5.23 -33.64 -18.13
N LEU A 144 5.63 -33.63 -16.86
CA LEU A 144 5.19 -34.61 -15.88
C LEU A 144 3.70 -34.43 -15.50
N ILE A 145 3.25 -33.18 -15.34
CA ILE A 145 1.83 -32.87 -15.10
C ILE A 145 0.95 -33.31 -16.27
N VAL A 146 1.36 -33.02 -17.51
CA VAL A 146 0.61 -33.44 -18.71
C VAL A 146 0.53 -34.97 -18.83
N GLY A 147 1.64 -35.67 -18.51
CA GLY A 147 1.65 -37.14 -18.48
C GLY A 147 0.66 -37.73 -17.48
N ILE A 148 0.57 -37.16 -16.27
CA ILE A 148 -0.36 -37.63 -15.22
C ILE A 148 -1.83 -37.42 -15.63
N ILE A 149 -2.16 -36.30 -16.28
CA ILE A 149 -3.55 -35.98 -16.67
C ILE A 149 -4.05 -36.87 -17.82
N THR A 150 -3.18 -37.23 -18.76
CA THR A 150 -3.58 -38.01 -19.95
C THR A 150 -3.62 -39.53 -19.72
N LEU A 151 -2.94 -40.03 -18.68
CA LEU A 151 -2.88 -41.46 -18.36
C LEU A 151 -4.24 -42.13 -18.04
N PRO A 152 -5.15 -41.52 -17.24
CA PRO A 152 -6.44 -42.14 -16.94
C PRO A 152 -7.41 -42.16 -18.13
N THR A 153 -7.26 -41.26 -19.11
CA THR A 153 -8.10 -41.25 -20.31
C THR A 153 -7.78 -42.39 -21.28
N LEU A 154 -6.53 -42.88 -21.29
CA LEU A 154 -6.16 -44.06 -22.08
C LEU A 154 -6.56 -45.40 -21.42
N LEU A 155 -6.72 -45.41 -20.09
CA LEU A 155 -7.06 -46.62 -19.34
C LEU A 155 -8.58 -46.88 -19.21
N ARG A 156 -9.43 -45.88 -19.50
CA ARG A 156 -10.89 -46.07 -19.60
C ARG A 156 -11.27 -46.61 -20.98
N GLY A 157 -10.88 -47.85 -21.22
CA GLY A 157 -11.35 -48.64 -22.35
C GLY A 157 -12.87 -48.87 -22.26
N THR A 158 -13.54 -48.48 -23.34
CA THR A 158 -14.82 -48.98 -23.88
C THR A 158 -15.54 -50.05 -23.06
N GLY A 159 -16.37 -49.62 -22.10
CA GLY A 159 -17.40 -50.45 -21.47
C GLY A 159 -18.76 -50.17 -22.10
N THR A 160 -19.21 -51.09 -22.95
CA THR A 160 -20.43 -51.05 -23.76
C THR A 160 -21.66 -51.51 -22.96
N SER A 161 -22.74 -50.72 -23.04
CA SER A 161 -24.17 -51.04 -22.95
C SER A 161 -24.78 -51.70 -21.70
N GLY A 162 -25.90 -51.11 -21.27
CA GLY A 162 -26.90 -51.74 -20.40
C GLY A 162 -28.07 -50.81 -20.11
N VAL A 163 -28.97 -50.66 -21.08
CA VAL A 163 -30.30 -50.04 -20.90
C VAL A 163 -31.14 -50.95 -20.00
N VAL A 164 -31.69 -50.43 -18.90
CA VAL A 164 -32.86 -51.01 -18.23
C VAL A 164 -33.86 -49.90 -17.91
N GLU A 165 -35.10 -50.23 -18.23
CA GLU A 165 -36.27 -49.39 -18.36
C GLU A 165 -37.23 -49.60 -17.17
N VAL A 166 -37.99 -48.54 -16.87
CA VAL A 166 -39.32 -48.41 -16.24
C VAL A 166 -39.64 -48.64 -14.74
N THR A 167 -40.19 -47.55 -14.17
CA THR A 167 -41.43 -47.33 -13.35
C THR A 167 -41.48 -47.50 -11.82
N PRO A 168 -42.35 -46.69 -11.16
CA PRO A 168 -42.30 -46.38 -9.72
C PRO A 168 -43.36 -47.14 -8.89
N ALA A 169 -43.16 -47.18 -7.57
CA ALA A 169 -44.21 -47.49 -6.60
C ALA A 169 -44.00 -46.77 -5.26
N VAL A 170 -45.12 -46.34 -4.70
CA VAL A 170 -45.36 -45.59 -3.47
C VAL A 170 -45.13 -46.44 -2.22
N GLY A 171 -44.66 -45.82 -1.12
CA GLY A 171 -45.07 -46.23 0.24
C GLY A 171 -43.99 -46.36 1.32
N GLN A 172 -44.06 -45.43 2.29
CA GLN A 172 -44.00 -45.68 3.75
C GLN A 172 -42.69 -46.11 4.47
N SER A 173 -42.22 -45.15 5.29
CA SER A 173 -41.85 -45.21 6.72
C SER A 173 -40.65 -46.02 7.24
N GLU A 174 -39.87 -45.28 8.03
CA GLU A 174 -39.25 -45.60 9.32
C GLU A 174 -37.88 -46.31 9.43
N GLN A 175 -37.10 -45.69 10.32
CA GLN A 175 -36.07 -46.23 11.21
C GLN A 175 -34.60 -46.33 10.76
N ALA A 176 -33.80 -45.59 11.54
CA ALA A 176 -32.55 -45.95 12.19
C ALA A 176 -31.37 -46.41 11.30
N VAL A 177 -30.37 -45.54 11.21
CA VAL A 177 -29.00 -45.92 10.84
C VAL A 177 -28.02 -45.19 11.76
N GLU A 178 -27.50 -45.92 12.75
CA GLU A 178 -26.11 -45.77 13.20
C GLU A 178 -25.20 -45.98 11.99
N GLY A 179 -24.23 -45.09 11.77
CA GLY A 179 -23.35 -45.22 10.62
C GLY A 179 -22.11 -44.34 10.69
N GLN A 180 -20.99 -45.01 10.97
CA GLN A 180 -19.66 -44.80 10.40
C GLN A 180 -19.05 -43.40 10.40
N ALA A 181 -17.99 -43.29 11.20
CA ALA A 181 -16.85 -42.43 10.97
C ALA A 181 -16.30 -42.57 9.54
N ALA A 182 -16.06 -41.44 8.87
CA ALA A 182 -15.24 -41.33 7.68
C ALA A 182 -14.39 -40.06 7.75
N THR A 183 -13.17 -40.22 8.26
CA THR A 183 -12.02 -39.35 8.02
C THR A 183 -11.86 -39.10 6.53
N THR A 184 -12.00 -37.84 6.11
CA THR A 184 -11.62 -37.39 4.76
C THR A 184 -10.63 -36.24 4.90
N ASP A 185 -9.35 -36.59 5.03
CA ASP A 185 -8.23 -35.66 4.85
C ASP A 185 -8.07 -35.37 3.34
N GLN A 186 -8.85 -34.41 2.84
CA GLN A 186 -8.60 -33.77 1.56
C GLN A 186 -7.70 -32.54 1.79
N SER A 187 -6.40 -32.79 1.83
CA SER A 187 -5.38 -31.75 1.72
C SER A 187 -5.33 -31.25 0.27
N ALA A 188 -6.21 -30.31 -0.05
CA ALA A 188 -6.18 -29.55 -1.29
C ALA A 188 -5.02 -28.56 -1.20
N ALA A 189 -4.00 -28.74 -2.03
CA ALA A 189 -2.95 -27.75 -2.26
C ALA A 189 -3.57 -26.54 -2.97
N VAL A 190 -4.01 -25.56 -2.17
CA VAL A 190 -4.50 -24.26 -2.62
C VAL A 190 -3.35 -23.53 -3.31
N LEU A 191 -3.47 -23.31 -4.61
CA LEU A 191 -2.59 -22.42 -5.35
C LEU A 191 -2.72 -21.01 -4.77
N PRO A 192 -1.62 -20.28 -4.50
CA PRO A 192 -1.69 -18.91 -4.01
C PRO A 192 -2.33 -18.04 -5.09
N ALA A 193 -3.58 -17.62 -4.85
CA ALA A 193 -4.24 -16.60 -5.66
C ALA A 193 -3.42 -15.31 -5.54
N VAL A 194 -2.90 -14.83 -6.67
CA VAL A 194 -2.28 -13.52 -6.77
C VAL A 194 -3.40 -12.49 -6.64
N GLN A 195 -3.76 -12.14 -5.41
CA GLN A 195 -4.63 -11.00 -5.13
C GLN A 195 -3.85 -9.74 -5.46
N SER A 196 -4.25 -9.05 -6.52
CA SER A 196 -3.70 -7.72 -6.82
C SER A 196 -4.16 -6.79 -5.69
N GLU A 197 -3.20 -6.31 -4.89
CA GLU A 197 -3.46 -5.30 -3.86
C GLU A 197 -3.98 -4.04 -4.56
N ILE A 198 -5.28 -3.77 -4.42
CA ILE A 198 -5.89 -2.55 -4.92
C ILE A 198 -5.46 -1.42 -3.99
N HIS A 199 -4.50 -0.60 -4.44
CA HIS A 199 -4.10 0.58 -3.69
C HIS A 199 -5.24 1.61 -3.71
N VAL A 200 -5.90 1.78 -2.57
CA VAL A 200 -6.94 2.79 -2.37
C VAL A 200 -6.30 4.10 -1.91
N ASP A 201 -6.54 5.20 -2.63
CA ASP A 201 -6.18 6.55 -2.17
C ASP A 201 -7.19 7.00 -1.08
N PRO A 202 -6.77 7.19 0.18
CA PRO A 202 -7.68 7.55 1.26
C PRO A 202 -8.24 8.97 1.16
N PHE A 203 -7.67 9.85 0.33
CA PHE A 203 -8.10 11.25 0.26
C PHE A 203 -9.11 11.53 -0.85
N VAL A 204 -9.45 10.52 -1.65
CA VAL A 204 -10.45 10.61 -2.71
C VAL A 204 -11.71 9.88 -2.28
N ALA A 205 -12.85 10.57 -2.28
CA ALA A 205 -14.13 9.94 -2.04
C ALA A 205 -14.45 8.92 -3.15
N GLN A 206 -14.78 7.68 -2.77
CA GLN A 206 -15.10 6.61 -3.71
C GLN A 206 -16.38 5.89 -3.28
N THR A 207 -17.45 6.11 -4.03
CA THR A 207 -18.77 5.52 -3.75
C THR A 207 -18.98 4.16 -4.42
N ASN A 208 -18.10 3.77 -5.34
CA ASN A 208 -18.19 2.52 -6.10
C ASN A 208 -19.55 2.28 -6.78
N ASN A 209 -20.28 3.37 -7.09
CA ASN A 209 -21.65 3.34 -7.63
C ASN A 209 -22.65 2.53 -6.76
N LEU A 210 -22.35 2.32 -5.48
CA LEU A 210 -23.25 1.67 -4.54
C LEU A 210 -24.32 2.66 -4.08
N ALA A 211 -25.44 2.13 -3.57
CA ALA A 211 -26.46 2.97 -2.94
C ALA A 211 -25.95 3.54 -1.61
N ALA A 212 -26.45 4.71 -1.22
CA ALA A 212 -26.12 5.27 0.09
C ALA A 212 -26.60 4.33 1.21
N SER A 213 -25.76 4.15 2.22
CA SER A 213 -26.10 3.30 3.36
C SER A 213 -27.25 3.90 4.16
N THR A 214 -28.16 3.04 4.61
CA THR A 214 -29.23 3.42 5.55
C THR A 214 -28.76 3.51 7.00
N ASN A 215 -27.65 2.83 7.33
CA ASN A 215 -27.09 2.76 8.68
C ASN A 215 -25.89 3.69 8.90
N ALA A 216 -25.27 4.21 7.85
CA ALA A 216 -24.21 5.23 7.99
C ALA A 216 -24.82 6.60 8.32
N ASN A 217 -24.20 7.35 9.23
CA ASN A 217 -24.61 8.73 9.48
C ASN A 217 -24.20 9.61 8.28
N PRO A 218 -25.15 10.23 7.54
CA PRO A 218 -24.85 11.00 6.34
C PRO A 218 -24.17 12.34 6.62
N ASN A 219 -24.11 12.77 7.88
CA ASN A 219 -23.50 14.03 8.27
C ASN A 219 -22.00 13.91 8.58
N LEU A 220 -21.40 12.73 8.47
CA LEU A 220 -19.95 12.56 8.66
C LEU A 220 -19.19 13.17 7.48
N ALA A 221 -18.12 13.92 7.78
CA ALA A 221 -17.27 14.57 6.80
C ALA A 221 -15.81 14.63 7.26
N VAL A 222 -14.90 14.82 6.31
CA VAL A 222 -13.47 15.05 6.60
C VAL A 222 -13.32 16.30 7.48
N GLY A 223 -12.47 16.20 8.50
CA GLY A 223 -12.24 17.24 9.51
C GLY A 223 -13.11 17.12 10.76
N MET A 224 -14.12 16.24 10.77
CA MET A 224 -14.95 16.02 11.96
C MET A 224 -14.29 15.06 12.95
N ARG A 225 -14.46 15.32 14.26
CA ARG A 225 -14.23 14.30 15.28
C ARG A 225 -15.44 13.37 15.36
N VAL A 226 -15.15 12.09 15.41
CA VAL A 226 -16.12 11.02 15.60
C VAL A 226 -15.75 10.20 16.80
N ARG A 227 -16.76 9.60 17.43
CA ARG A 227 -16.58 8.58 18.45
C ARG A 227 -17.24 7.29 18.01
N ILE A 228 -16.72 6.17 18.47
CA ILE A 228 -17.45 4.92 18.36
C ILE A 228 -18.65 4.93 19.32
N ARG A 229 -19.78 4.43 18.85
CA ARG A 229 -21.01 4.28 19.64
C ARG A 229 -20.72 3.50 20.93
N PRO A 230 -21.28 3.90 22.08
CA PRO A 230 -20.98 3.24 23.33
C PRO A 230 -21.30 1.75 23.31
N THR A 231 -20.58 0.95 24.11
CA THR A 231 -20.65 -0.52 24.21
C THR A 231 -20.10 -1.32 23.02
N TYR A 232 -19.62 -0.66 21.96
CA TYR A 232 -19.01 -1.31 20.80
C TYR A 232 -17.49 -1.16 20.80
N ALA A 233 -16.84 -2.02 20.00
CA ALA A 233 -15.44 -1.90 19.61
C ALA A 233 -15.35 -2.01 18.08
N LEU A 234 -14.43 -1.27 17.48
CA LEU A 234 -14.24 -1.24 16.03
C LEU A 234 -12.79 -1.55 15.69
N SER A 235 -12.55 -2.59 14.88
CA SER A 235 -11.23 -2.87 14.32
C SER A 235 -10.83 -1.80 13.29
N LEU A 236 -9.61 -1.29 13.44
CA LEU A 236 -8.96 -0.34 12.54
C LEU A 236 -8.08 -1.10 11.56
N ARG A 237 -8.15 -0.79 10.27
CA ARG A 237 -7.47 -1.57 9.22
C ARG A 237 -6.61 -0.70 8.30
N SER A 238 -5.60 -1.31 7.68
CA SER A 238 -4.75 -0.63 6.70
C SER A 238 -5.45 -0.34 5.36
N GLU A 239 -6.52 -1.06 5.07
CA GLU A 239 -7.32 -0.96 3.85
C GLU A 239 -8.81 -1.03 4.21
N PRO A 240 -9.71 -0.41 3.43
CA PRO A 240 -11.14 -0.51 3.69
C PRO A 240 -11.63 -1.92 3.37
N GLY A 241 -12.39 -2.53 4.29
CA GLY A 241 -13.03 -3.82 4.10
C GLY A 241 -12.95 -4.71 5.35
N ALA A 242 -13.95 -5.57 5.57
CA ALA A 242 -14.04 -6.37 6.79
C ALA A 242 -12.84 -7.32 6.98
N THR A 243 -12.28 -7.80 5.86
CA THR A 243 -11.12 -8.72 5.82
C THR A 243 -9.93 -8.15 5.05
N ALA A 244 -10.04 -6.91 4.53
CA ALA A 244 -8.99 -6.27 3.74
C ALA A 244 -7.87 -5.73 4.63
N GLY A 245 -6.63 -5.77 4.10
CA GLY A 245 -5.45 -5.31 4.83
C GLY A 245 -5.22 -5.98 6.20
N ARG A 246 -4.24 -5.44 6.92
CA ARG A 246 -3.93 -5.84 8.30
C ARG A 246 -4.70 -5.00 9.31
N GLU A 247 -5.01 -5.60 10.45
CA GLU A 247 -5.53 -4.86 11.61
C GLU A 247 -4.40 -4.04 12.24
N LEU A 248 -4.64 -2.74 12.40
CA LEU A 248 -3.69 -1.78 12.97
C LEU A 248 -4.00 -1.46 14.44
N GLY A 249 -5.21 -1.77 14.90
CA GLY A 249 -5.65 -1.54 16.28
C GLY A 249 -7.17 -1.63 16.40
N HIS A 250 -7.70 -1.10 17.49
CA HIS A 250 -9.14 -0.99 17.71
C HIS A 250 -9.49 0.35 18.35
N MET A 251 -10.65 0.90 17.98
CA MET A 251 -11.34 1.91 18.78
C MET A 251 -12.20 1.22 19.82
N LYS A 252 -12.00 1.56 21.09
CA LYS A 252 -12.77 1.05 22.24
C LYS A 252 -13.99 1.94 22.50
N ASP A 253 -14.93 1.43 23.30
CA ASP A 253 -16.13 2.14 23.76
C ASP A 253 -15.88 3.63 24.06
N GLY A 254 -16.53 4.51 23.28
CA GLY A 254 -16.46 5.96 23.41
C GLY A 254 -15.18 6.62 22.92
N GLU A 255 -14.20 5.86 22.40
CA GLU A 255 -12.95 6.40 21.87
C GLU A 255 -13.21 7.28 20.64
N GLU A 256 -12.47 8.38 20.55
CA GLU A 256 -12.62 9.41 19.54
C GLU A 256 -11.49 9.33 18.49
N ALA A 257 -11.80 9.76 17.27
CA ALA A 257 -10.84 9.90 16.18
C ALA A 257 -11.21 11.08 15.26
N LEU A 258 -10.24 11.64 14.55
CA LEU A 258 -10.42 12.67 13.54
C LEU A 258 -10.59 12.01 12.16
N ILE A 259 -11.65 12.33 11.41
CA ILE A 259 -11.76 11.91 10.01
C ILE A 259 -10.77 12.73 9.17
N ILE A 260 -9.81 12.06 8.54
CA ILE A 260 -8.79 12.68 7.69
C ILE A 260 -8.92 12.32 6.19
N GLY A 261 -9.78 11.37 5.85
CA GLY A 261 -10.05 10.97 4.46
C GLY A 261 -11.28 10.07 4.30
N GLY A 262 -11.64 9.71 3.07
CA GLY A 262 -12.86 8.99 2.70
C GLY A 262 -13.97 9.90 2.16
N PRO A 263 -15.21 9.39 2.00
CA PRO A 263 -15.64 8.02 2.30
C PRO A 263 -15.20 7.02 1.22
N TYR A 264 -15.09 5.75 1.59
CA TYR A 264 -14.92 4.62 0.67
C TYR A 264 -16.04 3.60 0.88
N TRP A 265 -16.83 3.30 -0.15
CA TRP A 265 -18.04 2.47 -0.02
C TRP A 265 -17.76 1.04 -0.46
N LEU A 266 -18.15 0.07 0.37
CA LEU A 266 -18.05 -1.35 0.04
C LEU A 266 -19.40 -2.04 0.21
N GLU A 267 -19.62 -3.09 -0.56
CA GLU A 267 -20.82 -3.93 -0.42
C GLU A 267 -20.77 -4.64 0.94
N GLY A 268 -21.84 -4.50 1.72
CA GLY A 268 -22.08 -5.32 2.91
C GLY A 268 -23.09 -6.42 2.63
N ASN A 269 -23.47 -7.17 3.66
CA ASN A 269 -24.40 -8.30 3.50
C ASN A 269 -25.79 -7.87 3.03
N SER A 270 -26.28 -6.72 3.51
CA SER A 270 -27.62 -6.20 3.16
C SER A 270 -27.67 -4.68 2.99
N ASP A 271 -26.57 -3.99 3.28
CA ASP A 271 -26.46 -2.53 3.15
C ASP A 271 -25.00 -2.17 2.85
N THR A 272 -24.78 -1.04 2.20
CA THR A 272 -23.45 -0.50 1.91
C THR A 272 -22.71 -0.21 3.22
N ILE A 273 -21.44 -0.58 3.30
CA ILE A 273 -20.55 -0.22 4.42
C ILE A 273 -19.73 0.99 4.01
N VAL A 274 -19.85 2.07 4.78
CA VAL A 274 -19.07 3.29 4.56
C VAL A 274 -17.81 3.26 5.42
N TRP A 275 -16.65 3.34 4.80
CA TRP A 275 -15.36 3.41 5.48
C TRP A 275 -14.81 4.83 5.45
N TRP A 276 -14.27 5.29 6.58
CA TRP A 276 -13.57 6.57 6.70
C TRP A 276 -12.12 6.32 7.09
N TYR A 277 -11.21 7.14 6.55
CA TYR A 277 -9.83 7.15 6.98
C TYR A 277 -9.71 8.10 8.16
N VAL A 278 -9.33 7.56 9.32
CA VAL A 278 -9.33 8.28 10.60
C VAL A 278 -7.94 8.32 11.22
N GLN A 279 -7.68 9.34 12.02
CA GLN A 279 -6.49 9.50 12.85
C GLN A 279 -6.90 9.53 14.32
N LEU A 280 -6.36 8.59 15.10
CA LEU A 280 -6.55 8.56 16.55
C LEU A 280 -5.61 9.57 17.23
N ASP A 281 -5.90 9.92 18.49
CA ASP A 281 -5.09 10.86 19.27
C ASP A 281 -3.65 10.35 19.54
N ASN A 282 -3.44 9.04 19.43
CA ASN A 282 -2.12 8.41 19.50
C ASN A 282 -1.32 8.48 18.16
N GLY A 283 -1.88 9.11 17.12
CA GLY A 283 -1.28 9.26 15.80
C GLY A 283 -1.47 8.06 14.86
N VAL A 284 -2.21 7.02 15.26
CA VAL A 284 -2.52 5.89 14.37
C VAL A 284 -3.51 6.34 13.30
N GLU A 285 -3.16 6.13 12.03
CA GLU A 285 -3.99 6.40 10.87
C GLU A 285 -4.49 5.08 10.27
N ALA A 286 -5.80 4.93 10.12
CA ALA A 286 -6.40 3.68 9.68
C ALA A 286 -7.81 3.87 9.09
N TRP A 287 -8.28 2.86 8.36
CA TRP A 287 -9.66 2.78 7.91
C TRP A 287 -10.57 2.25 9.02
N ALA A 288 -11.69 2.95 9.24
CA ALA A 288 -12.70 2.66 10.23
C ALA A 288 -14.09 2.59 9.55
N ALA A 289 -14.85 1.53 9.82
CA ALA A 289 -16.21 1.40 9.31
C ALA A 289 -17.18 2.31 10.11
N ALA A 290 -17.94 3.16 9.42
CA ALA A 290 -18.98 4.00 10.00
C ALA A 290 -20.21 3.20 10.45
N ASN A 291 -20.43 2.04 9.85
CA ASN A 291 -21.60 1.19 10.06
C ASN A 291 -21.28 -0.28 9.78
N THR A 292 -22.14 -1.17 10.24
CA THR A 292 -22.32 -2.50 9.66
C THR A 292 -23.57 -2.48 8.79
N SER A 293 -23.97 -3.63 8.23
CA SER A 293 -25.24 -3.72 7.52
C SER A 293 -26.48 -3.60 8.43
N GLU A 294 -26.29 -3.61 9.76
CA GLU A 294 -27.38 -3.67 10.75
C GLU A 294 -27.40 -2.47 11.70
N LEU A 295 -26.28 -1.75 11.86
CA LEU A 295 -26.18 -0.66 12.83
C LEU A 295 -25.13 0.40 12.47
N THR A 296 -25.32 1.61 12.99
CA THR A 296 -24.34 2.70 12.98
C THR A 296 -23.27 2.48 14.06
N LEU A 297 -21.99 2.62 13.70
CA LEU A 297 -20.83 2.47 14.59
C LEU A 297 -20.19 3.81 14.94
N LEU A 298 -20.10 4.76 14.01
CA LEU A 298 -19.48 6.06 14.25
C LEU A 298 -20.53 7.17 14.41
N GLU A 299 -20.38 7.96 15.47
CA GLU A 299 -21.22 9.12 15.78
C GLU A 299 -20.36 10.39 15.80
N PRO A 300 -20.87 11.54 15.34
CA PRO A 300 -20.16 12.80 15.47
C PRO A 300 -20.03 13.21 16.94
N VAL A 301 -18.87 13.73 17.32
CA VAL A 301 -18.66 14.39 18.61
C VAL A 301 -19.07 15.86 18.44
N GLN A 302 -20.02 16.32 19.27
CA GLN A 302 -20.49 17.71 19.28
C GLN A 302 -19.52 18.63 20.02
#